data_AF-A0A382ZLI9-F1
#
_entry.id   AF-A0A382ZLI9-F1
#
_cell.length_a   1.000
_cell.length_b   1.000
_cell.length_c   1.000
_cell.angle_alpha   90.00
_cell.angle_beta   90.00
_cell.angle_gamma   90.00
#
_symmetry.space_group_name_H-M   'P 1'
#
loop_
_entity.id
_entity.type
_entity.pdbx_description
1 polymer ?
#
loop_
_entity_poly.entity_id
_entity_poly.type
_entity_poly.pdbx_seq_one_letter_code
_entity_poly.pdbx_strand_id
1 'polypeptide(L)'
;RWPHSIGMFYSAFTYFLGFRVNEGEYKLMGLSAYGKPKYYDLILNEILDVKNDGSLHLNLKYFAFTYDKVMTNQKFAELFGIPRREENIKAEQIHYDIAASAQKVLEDIMLKMVNHVHKKTGMKNLCLGGGVALNGVANYRILKEGPFESVHIPPSPGDGGSAIGCAQYLYYIHKKQRRIIVQDHAKRIQENVYVGPSFSNDEIKSFLEENNIDYEYLTREQLLQTTAKLISEQNVVGWYQGKIEWGPRALGNRSI
;
A
#
# COMPACT_ATOMS: atom_id res chain seq x y z
N ARG A 1 15.00 -10.01 10.71
CA ARG A 1 15.88 -10.45 9.59
C ARG A 1 15.16 -11.62 8.91
N TRP A 2 15.31 -11.80 7.58
CA TRP A 2 14.75 -12.96 6.88
C TRP A 2 15.02 -14.25 7.67
N PRO A 3 14.03 -15.13 7.85
CA PRO A 3 12.64 -15.08 7.32
C PRO A 3 11.65 -14.25 8.14
N HIS A 4 12.05 -13.70 9.28
CA HIS A 4 11.16 -13.01 10.22
C HIS A 4 10.89 -11.57 9.76
N SER A 5 9.77 -11.39 9.05
CA SER A 5 9.33 -10.14 8.46
C SER A 5 7.82 -9.95 8.66
N ILE A 6 7.43 -8.74 9.08
CA ILE A 6 6.03 -8.33 9.17
C ILE A 6 5.32 -8.33 7.79
N GLY A 7 6.07 -8.04 6.72
CA GLY A 7 5.56 -8.15 5.36
C GLY A 7 5.29 -9.60 4.96
N MET A 8 6.15 -10.54 5.36
CA MET A 8 5.94 -11.97 5.09
C MET A 8 4.77 -12.54 5.89
N PHE A 9 4.60 -12.09 7.14
CA PHE A 9 3.40 -12.36 7.93
C PHE A 9 2.14 -11.96 7.16
N TYR A 10 2.05 -10.70 6.74
CA TYR A 10 0.86 -10.16 6.08
C TYR A 10 0.61 -10.83 4.71
N SER A 11 1.69 -11.11 3.97
CA SER A 11 1.65 -11.83 2.69
C SER A 11 1.14 -13.26 2.85
N ALA A 12 1.46 -13.93 3.96
CA ALA A 12 0.98 -15.28 4.23
C ALA A 12 -0.53 -15.33 4.47
N PHE A 13 -1.09 -14.36 5.19
CA PHE A 13 -2.55 -14.23 5.33
C PHE A 13 -3.21 -13.83 4.01
N THR A 14 -2.55 -12.97 3.22
CA THR A 14 -3.01 -12.57 1.87
C THR A 14 -3.15 -13.81 0.99
N TYR A 15 -2.12 -14.66 0.97
CA TYR A 15 -2.12 -15.95 0.27
C TYR A 15 -3.16 -16.93 0.83
N PHE A 16 -3.26 -17.03 2.15
CA PHE A 16 -4.18 -17.95 2.81
C PHE A 16 -5.65 -17.63 2.48
N LEU A 17 -5.98 -16.34 2.38
CA LEU A 17 -7.30 -15.86 2.01
C LEU A 17 -7.49 -15.75 0.48
N GLY A 18 -6.65 -16.42 -0.29
CA GLY A 18 -6.85 -16.61 -1.73
C GLY A 18 -6.51 -15.41 -2.59
N PHE A 19 -5.75 -14.45 -2.08
CA PHE A 19 -5.24 -13.33 -2.87
C PHE A 19 -3.80 -13.58 -3.31
N ARG A 20 -3.43 -12.96 -4.43
CA ARG A 20 -2.08 -13.04 -4.99
C ARG A 20 -1.08 -12.27 -4.12
N VAL A 21 0.07 -12.87 -3.82
CA VAL A 21 1.15 -12.22 -3.05
C VAL A 21 1.80 -11.11 -3.89
N ASN A 22 2.23 -10.03 -3.24
CA ASN A 22 2.80 -8.80 -3.80
C ASN A 22 1.83 -7.92 -4.61
N GLU A 23 0.57 -8.37 -4.76
CA GLU A 23 -0.49 -7.63 -5.44
C GLU A 23 -1.78 -7.56 -4.61
N GLY A 24 -2.02 -8.51 -3.73
CA GLY A 24 -3.29 -8.72 -3.04
C GLY A 24 -3.35 -8.18 -1.62
N GLU A 25 -2.25 -7.65 -1.09
CA GLU A 25 -2.17 -7.18 0.29
C GLU A 25 -3.17 -6.03 0.54
N TYR A 26 -3.43 -5.18 -0.46
CA TYR A 26 -4.46 -4.15 -0.34
C TYR A 26 -5.88 -4.76 -0.32
N LYS A 27 -6.08 -5.92 -0.95
CA LYS A 27 -7.35 -6.66 -0.89
C LYS A 27 -7.55 -7.24 0.51
N LEU A 28 -6.50 -7.80 1.13
CA LEU A 28 -6.53 -8.22 2.53
C LEU A 28 -6.89 -7.05 3.45
N MET A 29 -6.27 -5.88 3.23
CA MET A 29 -6.57 -4.66 3.98
C MET A 29 -8.04 -4.25 3.83
N GLY A 30 -8.60 -4.25 2.61
CA GLY A 30 -10.02 -3.97 2.38
C GLY A 30 -10.94 -5.03 3.01
N LEU A 31 -10.56 -6.31 2.89
CA LEU A 31 -11.30 -7.45 3.44
C LEU A 31 -11.44 -7.36 4.96
N SER A 32 -10.41 -6.84 5.63
CA SER A 32 -10.37 -6.69 7.09
C SER A 32 -11.48 -5.80 7.66
N ALA A 33 -11.99 -4.84 6.88
CA ALA A 33 -13.04 -3.91 7.31
C ALA A 33 -14.41 -4.58 7.51
N TYR A 34 -14.61 -5.78 6.95
CA TYR A 34 -15.86 -6.53 7.05
C TYR A 34 -15.89 -7.54 8.22
N GLY A 35 -14.79 -7.64 8.96
CA GLY A 35 -14.60 -8.66 10.00
C GLY A 35 -14.56 -8.12 11.42
N LYS A 36 -14.48 -9.04 12.37
CA LYS A 36 -14.11 -8.77 13.77
C LYS A 36 -12.81 -9.52 14.08
N PRO A 37 -11.87 -8.94 14.86
CA PRO A 37 -10.54 -9.52 15.08
C PRO A 37 -10.56 -10.69 16.08
N LYS A 38 -11.39 -11.72 15.87
CA LYS A 38 -11.60 -12.86 16.77
C LYS A 38 -10.38 -13.75 16.96
N TYR A 39 -9.51 -13.83 15.96
CA TYR A 39 -8.29 -14.63 15.96
C TYR A 39 -7.05 -13.83 16.39
N TYR A 40 -7.21 -12.63 16.94
CA TYR A 40 -6.08 -11.77 17.30
C TYR A 40 -5.13 -12.45 18.30
N ASP A 41 -5.68 -12.98 19.40
CA ASP A 41 -4.88 -13.65 20.44
C ASP A 41 -4.27 -14.96 19.91
N LEU A 42 -5.02 -15.72 19.09
CA LEU A 42 -4.51 -16.93 18.46
C LEU A 42 -3.27 -16.64 17.60
N ILE A 43 -3.33 -15.60 16.77
CA ILE A 43 -2.22 -15.19 15.92
C ILE A 43 -1.01 -14.77 16.76
N LEU A 44 -1.21 -13.98 17.81
CA LEU A 44 -0.11 -13.54 18.69
C LEU A 44 0.51 -14.65 19.52
N ASN A 45 -0.25 -15.69 19.86
CA ASN A 45 0.24 -16.79 20.69
C ASN A 45 0.92 -17.89 19.85
N GLU A 46 0.41 -18.16 18.65
CA GLU A 46 0.85 -19.31 17.85
C GLU A 46 1.75 -18.94 16.68
N ILE A 47 1.42 -17.86 15.95
CA ILE A 47 2.07 -17.53 14.67
C ILE A 47 3.29 -16.63 14.86
N LEU A 48 3.32 -15.82 15.91
CA LEU A 48 4.32 -14.78 16.14
C LEU A 48 4.85 -14.83 17.57
N ASP A 49 6.13 -14.48 17.72
CA ASP A 49 6.70 -14.03 18.98
C ASP A 49 7.08 -12.55 18.82
N VAL A 50 6.28 -11.65 19.40
CA VAL A 50 6.45 -10.19 19.28
C VAL A 50 6.99 -9.62 20.59
N LYS A 51 8.08 -8.86 20.52
CA LYS A 51 8.67 -8.17 21.66
C LYS A 51 8.13 -6.75 21.82
N ASN A 52 8.42 -6.14 22.98
CA ASN A 52 7.94 -4.81 23.33
C ASN A 52 8.45 -3.69 22.40
N ASP A 53 9.59 -3.89 21.73
CA ASP A 53 10.14 -2.98 20.73
C ASP A 53 9.55 -3.19 19.32
N GLY A 54 8.63 -4.15 19.16
CA GLY A 54 8.05 -4.53 17.87
C GLY A 54 8.94 -5.47 17.06
N SER A 55 10.11 -5.86 17.54
CA SER A 55 10.85 -6.98 16.93
C SER A 55 10.01 -8.25 17.01
N LEU A 56 10.09 -9.08 15.98
CA LEU A 56 9.23 -10.26 15.85
C LEU A 56 10.00 -11.45 15.30
N HIS A 57 9.57 -12.64 15.71
CA HIS A 57 9.89 -13.91 15.06
C HIS A 57 8.61 -14.62 14.62
N LEU A 58 8.57 -15.00 13.35
CA LEU A 58 7.56 -15.91 12.82
C LEU A 58 7.80 -17.33 13.33
N ASN A 59 6.74 -18.01 13.78
CA ASN A 59 6.76 -19.44 14.04
C ASN A 59 6.73 -20.22 12.73
N LEU A 60 7.91 -20.57 12.21
CA LEU A 60 8.09 -21.18 10.89
C LEU A 60 7.39 -22.53 10.73
N LYS A 61 6.88 -23.15 11.81
CA LYS A 61 6.03 -24.35 11.76
C LYS A 61 4.83 -24.20 10.83
N TYR A 62 4.27 -22.98 10.71
CA TYR A 62 3.04 -22.71 9.96
C TYR A 62 3.30 -22.18 8.53
N PHE A 63 4.56 -21.91 8.18
CA PHE A 63 4.92 -21.27 6.93
C PHE A 63 5.66 -22.23 6.00
N ALA A 64 5.53 -21.99 4.69
CA ALA A 64 6.14 -22.83 3.65
C ALA A 64 7.13 -22.06 2.76
N PHE A 65 7.12 -20.73 2.77
CA PHE A 65 7.92 -19.89 1.86
C PHE A 65 9.45 -20.03 2.01
N THR A 66 9.92 -20.79 3.01
CA THR A 66 11.35 -21.09 3.18
C THR A 66 11.78 -22.39 2.49
N TYR A 67 10.85 -23.26 2.11
CA TYR A 67 11.13 -24.57 1.48
C TYR A 67 10.20 -24.92 0.32
N ASP A 68 9.20 -24.07 0.01
CA ASP A 68 8.23 -24.27 -1.06
C ASP A 68 7.89 -22.93 -1.74
N LYS A 69 7.15 -22.99 -2.85
CA LYS A 69 6.66 -21.85 -3.64
C LYS A 69 5.35 -21.26 -3.11
N VAL A 70 4.85 -21.75 -1.98
CA VAL A 70 3.61 -21.32 -1.32
C VAL A 70 3.91 -20.66 0.03
N MET A 71 3.01 -19.80 0.52
CA MET A 71 3.28 -19.04 1.75
C MET A 71 3.00 -19.84 3.03
N THR A 72 1.92 -20.60 3.05
CA THR A 72 1.40 -21.31 4.22
C THR A 72 1.30 -22.81 3.96
N ASN A 73 1.40 -23.63 5.02
CA ASN A 73 1.28 -25.09 4.93
C ASN A 73 -0.03 -25.59 5.57
N GLN A 74 -0.20 -26.91 5.58
CA GLN A 74 -1.39 -27.56 6.15
C GLN A 74 -1.65 -27.20 7.61
N LYS A 75 -0.60 -27.02 8.44
CA LYS A 75 -0.75 -26.63 9.84
C LYS A 75 -1.37 -25.24 9.99
N PHE A 76 -1.15 -24.35 9.03
CA PHE A 76 -1.80 -23.03 9.00
C PHE A 76 -3.31 -23.20 8.78
N ALA A 77 -3.71 -24.05 7.83
CA ALA A 77 -5.12 -24.35 7.58
C ALA A 77 -5.79 -24.99 8.81
N GLU A 78 -5.13 -25.97 9.43
CA GLU A 78 -5.59 -26.61 10.66
C GLU A 78 -5.77 -25.61 11.80
N LEU A 79 -4.85 -24.65 11.96
CA LEU A 79 -4.92 -23.63 13.01
C LEU A 79 -6.18 -22.76 12.92
N PHE A 80 -6.62 -22.43 11.71
CA PHE A 80 -7.82 -21.62 11.48
C PHE A 80 -9.09 -22.46 11.23
N GLY A 81 -8.97 -23.79 11.16
CA GLY A 81 -10.08 -24.71 10.95
C GLY A 81 -10.70 -24.65 9.55
N ILE A 82 -10.03 -24.01 8.58
CA ILE A 82 -10.48 -23.91 7.19
C ILE A 82 -9.33 -24.14 6.22
N PRO A 83 -9.58 -24.70 5.02
CA PRO A 83 -8.58 -24.73 3.97
C PRO A 83 -8.23 -23.33 3.49
N ARG A 84 -7.11 -23.22 2.77
CA ARG A 84 -6.79 -22.01 2.01
C ARG A 84 -7.94 -21.67 1.07
N ARG A 85 -8.37 -20.41 1.04
CA ARG A 85 -9.40 -19.95 0.10
C ARG A 85 -8.85 -19.93 -1.31
N GLU A 86 -9.63 -20.41 -2.28
CA GLU A 86 -9.34 -20.18 -3.70
C GLU A 86 -9.85 -18.81 -4.15
N GLU A 87 -9.20 -18.20 -5.13
CA GLU A 87 -9.50 -16.82 -5.54
C GLU A 87 -10.95 -16.64 -6.00
N ASN A 88 -11.51 -17.65 -6.67
CA ASN A 88 -12.86 -17.63 -7.24
C ASN A 88 -13.98 -17.99 -6.24
N ILE A 89 -13.64 -18.44 -5.03
CA ILE A 89 -14.64 -18.81 -4.02
C ILE A 89 -15.10 -17.56 -3.28
N LYS A 90 -16.40 -17.39 -3.02
CA LYS A 90 -16.89 -16.22 -2.26
C LYS A 90 -16.28 -16.17 -0.86
N ALA A 91 -15.85 -14.99 -0.42
CA ALA A 91 -15.41 -14.80 0.96
C ALA A 91 -16.62 -14.87 1.92
N GLU A 92 -16.40 -15.52 3.06
CA GLU A 92 -17.36 -15.70 4.15
C GLU A 92 -16.90 -15.01 5.43
N GLN A 93 -17.77 -14.94 6.45
CA GLN A 93 -17.48 -14.22 7.69
C GLN A 93 -16.17 -14.64 8.37
N ILE A 94 -15.83 -15.94 8.34
CA ILE A 94 -14.57 -16.43 8.91
C ILE A 94 -13.34 -15.81 8.21
N HIS A 95 -13.39 -15.62 6.89
CA HIS A 95 -12.32 -14.99 6.13
C HIS A 95 -12.17 -13.51 6.50
N TYR A 96 -13.30 -12.81 6.67
CA TYR A 96 -13.30 -11.43 7.15
C TYR A 96 -12.71 -11.33 8.55
N ASP A 97 -13.10 -12.22 9.46
CA ASP A 97 -12.62 -12.23 10.85
C ASP A 97 -11.10 -12.54 10.92
N ILE A 98 -10.60 -13.47 10.10
CA ILE A 98 -9.16 -13.75 9.97
C ILE A 98 -8.42 -12.52 9.41
N ALA A 99 -8.96 -11.88 8.37
CA ALA A 99 -8.38 -10.66 7.80
C ALA A 99 -8.31 -9.51 8.83
N ALA A 100 -9.41 -9.29 9.56
CA ALA A 100 -9.49 -8.30 10.63
C ALA A 100 -8.47 -8.56 11.74
N SER A 101 -8.29 -9.83 12.13
CA SER A 101 -7.27 -10.22 13.11
C SER A 101 -5.86 -9.97 12.61
N ALA A 102 -5.52 -10.41 11.39
CA ALA A 102 -4.19 -10.21 10.83
C ALA A 102 -3.86 -8.72 10.65
N GLN A 103 -4.84 -7.92 10.22
CA GLN A 103 -4.73 -6.47 10.10
C GLN A 103 -4.48 -5.81 11.46
N LYS A 104 -5.25 -6.15 12.50
CA LYS A 104 -5.05 -5.61 13.84
C LYS A 104 -3.67 -5.96 14.40
N VAL A 105 -3.21 -7.20 14.19
CA VAL A 105 -1.85 -7.62 14.60
C VAL A 105 -0.78 -6.82 13.86
N LEU A 106 -0.92 -6.61 12.55
CA LEU A 106 0.00 -5.77 11.76
C LEU A 106 0.13 -4.37 12.38
N GLU A 107 -1.00 -3.72 12.62
CA GLU A 107 -1.07 -2.36 13.15
C GLU A 107 -0.41 -2.25 14.52
N ASP A 108 -0.73 -3.16 15.45
CA ASP A 108 -0.20 -3.13 16.81
C ASP A 108 1.32 -3.36 16.84
N ILE A 109 1.84 -4.22 15.96
CA ILE A 109 3.29 -4.42 15.82
C ILE A 109 3.95 -3.17 15.23
N MET A 110 3.37 -2.58 14.17
CA MET A 110 3.91 -1.36 13.57
C MET A 110 3.95 -0.20 14.58
N LEU A 111 2.91 -0.04 15.41
CA LEU A 111 2.91 0.94 16.49
C LEU A 111 4.01 0.68 17.52
N LYS A 112 4.28 -0.58 17.90
CA LYS A 112 5.41 -0.91 18.79
C LYS A 112 6.75 -0.50 18.17
N MET A 113 6.96 -0.81 16.88
CA MET A 113 8.19 -0.45 16.17
C MET A 113 8.39 1.08 16.11
N VAL A 114 7.34 1.82 15.75
CA VAL A 114 7.33 3.29 15.68
C VAL A 114 7.64 3.90 17.06
N ASN A 115 6.98 3.42 18.11
CA ASN A 115 7.24 3.87 19.48
C ASN A 115 8.67 3.59 19.92
N HIS A 116 9.23 2.44 19.55
CA HIS A 116 10.63 2.11 19.85
C HIS A 116 11.59 3.07 19.15
N VAL A 117 11.40 3.34 17.86
CA VAL A 117 12.22 4.28 17.08
C VAL A 117 12.16 5.69 17.68
N HIS A 118 10.96 6.14 18.07
CA HIS A 118 10.82 7.44 18.73
C HIS A 118 11.63 7.50 20.04
N LYS A 119 11.48 6.50 20.92
CA LYS A 119 12.24 6.43 22.19
C LYS A 119 13.76 6.42 21.97
N LYS A 120 14.23 5.77 20.90
CA LYS A 120 15.65 5.68 20.55
C LYS A 120 16.24 6.98 19.99
N THR A 121 15.44 7.75 19.24
CA THR A 121 15.94 8.86 18.42
C THR A 121 15.53 10.23 18.93
N GLY A 122 14.41 10.34 19.66
CA GLY A 122 13.81 11.62 20.05
C GLY A 122 13.36 12.49 18.88
N MET A 123 13.28 11.93 17.67
CA MET A 123 12.92 12.68 16.46
C MET A 123 11.42 12.94 16.40
N LYS A 124 11.05 14.16 16.01
CA LYS A 124 9.65 14.61 15.85
C LYS A 124 8.97 14.06 14.59
N ASN A 125 9.75 13.74 13.57
CA ASN A 125 9.25 13.38 12.24
C ASN A 125 9.63 11.94 11.89
N LEU A 126 8.68 11.19 11.32
CA LEU A 126 8.86 9.82 10.87
C LEU A 126 8.85 9.75 9.35
N CYS A 127 9.81 9.03 8.76
CA CYS A 127 9.75 8.62 7.36
C CYS A 127 9.54 7.10 7.31
N LEU A 128 8.53 6.64 6.57
CA LEU A 128 8.24 5.22 6.38
C LEU A 128 8.53 4.78 4.95
N GLY A 129 9.22 3.65 4.81
CA GLY A 129 9.50 2.98 3.56
C GLY A 129 9.31 1.46 3.70
N GLY A 130 9.44 0.74 2.59
CA GLY A 130 9.10 -0.68 2.45
C GLY A 130 7.64 -0.90 2.03
N GLY A 131 7.36 -2.06 1.43
CA GLY A 131 6.02 -2.37 0.87
C GLY A 131 4.89 -2.29 1.90
N VAL A 132 5.17 -2.62 3.16
CA VAL A 132 4.18 -2.53 4.26
C VAL A 132 3.72 -1.10 4.52
N ALA A 133 4.51 -0.08 4.17
CA ALA A 133 4.12 1.32 4.28
C ALA A 133 3.00 1.71 3.29
N LEU A 134 2.57 0.82 2.38
CA LEU A 134 1.35 1.00 1.59
C LEU A 134 0.06 0.71 2.38
N ASN A 135 0.15 0.17 3.60
CA ASN A 135 -1.00 -0.12 4.44
C ASN A 135 -1.55 1.19 5.07
N GLY A 136 -2.53 1.79 4.38
CA GLY A 136 -3.14 3.07 4.79
C GLY A 136 -3.82 3.03 6.16
N VAL A 137 -4.36 1.86 6.56
CA VAL A 137 -5.02 1.70 7.86
C VAL A 137 -3.98 1.74 9.00
N ALA A 138 -2.87 1.03 8.84
CA ALA A 138 -1.77 1.08 9.80
C ALA A 138 -1.12 2.48 9.85
N ASN A 139 -0.93 3.12 8.69
CA ASN A 139 -0.41 4.48 8.63
C ASN A 139 -1.31 5.50 9.35
N TYR A 140 -2.64 5.36 9.21
CA TYR A 140 -3.59 6.21 9.92
C TYR A 140 -3.48 6.05 11.44
N ARG A 141 -3.36 4.81 11.94
CA ARG A 141 -3.12 4.56 13.37
C ARG A 141 -1.79 5.14 13.84
N ILE A 142 -0.72 5.00 13.07
CA ILE A 142 0.59 5.60 13.39
C ILE A 142 0.48 7.12 13.49
N LEU A 143 -0.24 7.77 12.57
CA LEU A 143 -0.45 9.22 12.59
C LEU A 143 -1.28 9.67 13.80
N LYS A 144 -2.28 8.89 14.22
CA LYS A 144 -3.23 9.25 15.28
C LYS A 144 -2.73 8.91 16.68
N GLU A 145 -2.10 7.75 16.84
CA GLU A 145 -1.73 7.14 18.12
C GLU A 145 -0.21 7.19 18.37
N GLY A 146 0.59 7.40 17.31
CA GLY A 146 2.04 7.45 17.40
C GLY A 146 2.56 8.77 18.00
N PRO A 147 3.81 8.79 18.46
CA PRO A 147 4.41 9.95 19.14
C PRO A 147 5.00 10.99 18.17
N PHE A 148 4.79 10.85 16.86
CA PHE A 148 5.41 11.71 15.85
C PHE A 148 4.47 12.85 15.44
N GLU A 149 5.02 14.06 15.30
CA GLU A 149 4.29 15.26 14.85
C GLU A 149 3.94 15.18 13.36
N SER A 150 4.75 14.47 12.57
CA SER A 150 4.52 14.30 11.14
C SER A 150 5.05 12.97 10.63
N VAL A 151 4.33 12.39 9.68
CA VAL A 151 4.69 11.14 9.00
C VAL A 151 4.80 11.41 7.50
N HIS A 152 5.93 11.03 6.91
CA HIS A 152 6.14 11.08 5.48
C HIS A 152 6.26 9.67 4.89
N ILE A 153 5.52 9.43 3.81
CA ILE A 153 5.54 8.19 3.04
C ILE A 153 5.65 8.58 1.57
N PRO A 154 6.66 8.11 0.83
CA PRO A 154 6.79 8.41 -0.60
C PRO A 154 5.69 7.68 -1.40
N PRO A 155 5.31 8.17 -2.61
CA PRO A 155 4.26 7.58 -3.43
C PRO A 155 4.42 6.08 -3.74
N SER A 156 5.65 5.63 -3.96
CA SER A 156 5.98 4.19 -3.94
C SER A 156 7.03 3.92 -2.86
N PRO A 157 6.60 3.49 -1.66
CA PRO A 157 7.52 3.18 -0.57
C PRO A 157 8.15 1.79 -0.68
N GLY A 158 7.59 0.90 -1.52
CA GLY A 158 8.14 -0.42 -1.79
C GLY A 158 9.32 -0.42 -2.77
N ASP A 159 9.63 -1.59 -3.33
CA ASP A 159 10.83 -1.84 -4.14
C ASP A 159 10.95 -0.91 -5.36
N GLY A 160 9.83 -0.53 -5.99
CA GLY A 160 9.83 0.45 -7.08
C GLY A 160 10.39 1.82 -6.69
N GLY A 161 10.29 2.21 -5.41
CA GLY A 161 10.90 3.43 -4.88
C GLY A 161 12.39 3.32 -4.55
N SER A 162 12.93 2.10 -4.46
CA SER A 162 14.34 1.89 -4.13
C SER A 162 15.28 2.49 -5.18
N ALA A 163 14.92 2.41 -6.47
CA ALA A 163 15.71 3.03 -7.55
C ALA A 163 15.88 4.54 -7.34
N ILE A 164 14.79 5.24 -6.97
CA ILE A 164 14.82 6.67 -6.64
C ILE A 164 15.63 6.91 -5.37
N GLY A 165 15.45 6.07 -4.35
CA GLY A 165 16.23 6.15 -3.11
C GLY A 165 17.74 6.04 -3.36
N CYS A 166 18.17 5.11 -4.20
CA CYS A 166 19.58 4.96 -4.60
C CYS A 166 20.11 6.19 -5.33
N ALA A 167 19.35 6.73 -6.29
CA ALA A 167 19.73 7.95 -7.00
C ALA A 167 19.85 9.16 -6.06
N GLN A 168 18.89 9.35 -5.16
CA GLN A 168 18.91 10.41 -4.16
C GLN A 168 20.08 10.25 -3.18
N TYR A 169 20.38 9.03 -2.74
CA TYR A 169 21.52 8.75 -1.86
C TYR A 169 22.84 9.12 -2.56
N LEU A 170 23.03 8.65 -3.80
CA LEU A 170 24.22 8.99 -4.57
C LEU A 170 24.38 10.50 -4.72
N TYR A 171 23.33 11.20 -5.12
CA TYR A 171 23.38 12.62 -5.43
C TYR A 171 23.54 13.50 -4.17
N TYR A 172 22.68 13.32 -3.16
CA TYR A 172 22.66 14.20 -1.99
C TYR A 172 23.63 13.78 -0.89
N ILE A 173 23.83 12.48 -0.66
CA ILE A 173 24.66 11.99 0.43
C ILE A 173 26.10 11.78 -0.05
N HIS A 174 26.30 10.96 -1.08
CA HIS A 174 27.64 10.61 -1.54
C HIS A 174 28.33 11.76 -2.29
N LYS A 175 27.65 12.40 -3.24
CA LYS A 175 28.17 13.57 -4.00
C LYS A 175 28.00 14.90 -3.27
N LYS A 176 27.42 14.89 -2.05
CA LYS A 176 27.22 16.07 -1.17
C LYS A 176 26.57 17.27 -1.86
N GLN A 177 25.70 17.02 -2.84
CA GLN A 177 24.97 18.08 -3.51
C GLN A 177 23.92 18.68 -2.57
N ARG A 178 23.63 19.98 -2.75
CA ARG A 178 22.63 20.67 -1.92
C ARG A 178 21.22 20.24 -2.30
N ARG A 179 20.37 20.04 -1.30
CA ARG A 179 18.93 19.85 -1.51
C ARG A 179 18.27 21.21 -1.76
N ILE A 180 17.46 21.29 -2.81
CA ILE A 180 16.59 22.44 -3.06
C ILE A 180 15.24 22.09 -2.44
N ILE A 181 14.86 22.82 -1.39
CA ILE A 181 13.57 22.61 -0.71
C ILE A 181 12.56 23.57 -1.31
N VAL A 182 11.69 23.04 -2.18
CA VAL A 182 10.57 23.79 -2.76
C VAL A 182 9.51 24.01 -1.68
N GLN A 183 9.24 25.29 -1.37
CA GLN A 183 8.24 25.70 -0.38
C GLN A 183 6.81 25.61 -0.92
N ASP A 184 6.65 25.76 -2.24
CA ASP A 184 5.36 25.57 -2.90
C ASP A 184 4.95 24.09 -2.85
N HIS A 185 3.87 23.80 -2.12
CA HIS A 185 3.34 22.46 -1.95
C HIS A 185 2.82 21.87 -3.25
N ALA A 186 2.12 22.66 -4.07
CA ALA A 186 1.54 22.19 -5.32
C ALA A 186 2.63 21.82 -6.31
N LYS A 187 3.65 22.68 -6.45
CA LYS A 187 4.83 22.42 -7.28
C LYS A 187 5.57 21.16 -6.81
N ARG A 188 5.80 21.03 -5.50
CA ARG A 188 6.45 19.85 -4.93
C ARG A 188 5.70 18.56 -5.25
N ILE A 189 4.37 18.54 -5.11
CA ILE A 189 3.56 17.37 -5.47
C ILE A 189 3.69 17.09 -6.96
N GLN A 190 3.55 18.12 -7.81
CA GLN A 190 3.59 17.94 -9.25
C GLN A 190 4.90 17.33 -9.74
N GLU A 191 6.03 17.81 -9.22
CA GLU A 191 7.36 17.36 -9.59
C GLU A 191 7.73 15.99 -9.00
N ASN A 192 7.12 15.58 -7.89
CA ASN A 192 7.48 14.33 -7.20
C ASN A 192 6.47 13.20 -7.43
N VAL A 193 5.26 13.47 -7.94
CA VAL A 193 4.20 12.46 -8.13
C VAL A 193 3.93 12.20 -9.61
N TYR A 194 3.86 13.25 -10.44
CA TYR A 194 3.49 13.10 -11.86
C TYR A 194 4.73 13.07 -12.75
N VAL A 195 5.45 11.95 -12.70
CA VAL A 195 6.77 11.78 -13.34
C VAL A 195 6.74 10.83 -14.54
N GLY A 196 5.60 10.18 -14.80
CA GLY A 196 5.43 9.31 -15.97
C GLY A 196 5.20 10.10 -17.27
N PRO A 197 4.95 9.38 -18.39
CA PRO A 197 4.69 10.01 -19.68
C PRO A 197 3.40 10.82 -19.65
N SER A 198 3.32 11.81 -20.54
CA SER A 198 2.12 12.61 -20.82
C SER A 198 1.91 12.66 -22.33
N PHE A 199 0.67 12.85 -22.74
CA PHE A 199 0.29 12.90 -24.15
C PHE A 199 -0.44 14.21 -24.41
N SER A 200 -0.09 14.87 -25.50
CA SER A 200 -0.72 16.09 -25.99
C SER A 200 -2.12 15.80 -26.56
N ASN A 201 -2.92 16.85 -26.70
CA ASN A 201 -4.24 16.74 -27.33
C ASN A 201 -4.13 16.26 -28.78
N ASP A 202 -3.06 16.63 -29.49
CA ASP A 202 -2.83 16.19 -30.87
C ASP A 202 -2.54 14.69 -30.94
N GLU A 203 -1.70 14.16 -30.04
CA GLU A 203 -1.46 12.71 -29.94
C GLU A 203 -2.73 11.93 -29.59
N ILE A 204 -3.54 12.45 -28.66
CA ILE A 204 -4.81 11.83 -28.26
C ILE A 204 -5.80 11.87 -29.44
N LYS A 205 -5.90 13.00 -30.14
CA LYS A 205 -6.78 13.17 -31.30
C LYS A 205 -6.41 12.19 -32.42
N SER A 206 -5.12 12.12 -32.78
CA SER A 206 -4.65 11.18 -33.80
C SER A 206 -5.00 9.73 -33.42
N PHE A 207 -4.80 9.35 -32.15
CA PHE A 207 -5.18 8.01 -31.68
C PHE A 207 -6.69 7.75 -31.84
N LEU A 208 -7.54 8.71 -31.50
CA LEU A 208 -9.00 8.57 -31.63
C LEU A 208 -9.42 8.45 -33.11
N GLU A 209 -8.83 9.25 -34.00
CA GLU A 209 -9.11 9.24 -35.43
C GLU A 209 -8.63 7.95 -36.10
N GLU A 210 -7.40 7.51 -35.83
CA GLU A 210 -6.83 6.26 -36.36
C GLU A 210 -7.66 5.03 -35.96
N ASN A 211 -8.27 5.06 -34.76
CA ASN A 211 -9.09 3.98 -34.25
C ASN A 211 -10.59 4.15 -34.53
N ASN A 212 -11.00 5.19 -35.26
CA ASN A 212 -12.41 5.53 -35.55
C ASN A 212 -13.28 5.59 -34.28
N ILE A 213 -12.78 6.26 -33.23
CA ILE A 213 -13.48 6.44 -31.96
C ILE A 213 -14.16 7.81 -31.96
N ASP A 214 -15.48 7.84 -31.77
CA ASP A 214 -16.23 9.10 -31.67
C ASP A 214 -15.80 9.92 -30.44
N TYR A 215 -15.59 11.22 -30.64
CA TYR A 215 -15.18 12.13 -29.57
C TYR A 215 -15.75 13.54 -29.76
N GLU A 216 -15.81 14.28 -28.65
CA GLU A 216 -16.11 15.70 -28.63
C GLU A 216 -14.93 16.47 -28.02
N TYR A 217 -14.54 17.57 -28.65
CA TYR A 217 -13.56 18.47 -28.07
C TYR A 217 -14.24 19.47 -27.14
N LEU A 218 -13.88 19.43 -25.86
CA LEU A 218 -14.35 20.37 -24.86
C LEU A 218 -13.22 21.30 -24.43
N THR A 219 -13.54 22.59 -24.26
CA THR A 219 -12.63 23.51 -23.55
C THR A 219 -12.46 23.07 -22.10
N ARG A 220 -11.40 23.54 -21.42
CA ARG A 220 -11.13 23.15 -20.03
C ARG A 220 -12.31 23.43 -19.09
N GLU A 221 -12.97 24.57 -19.24
CA GLU A 221 -14.13 24.93 -18.41
C GLU A 221 -15.32 23.99 -18.67
N GLN A 222 -15.67 23.76 -19.94
CA GLN A 222 -16.74 22.83 -20.33
C GLN A 222 -16.46 21.40 -19.86
N LEU A 223 -15.21 20.93 -20.00
CA LEU A 223 -14.80 19.61 -19.55
C LEU A 223 -15.01 19.46 -18.04
N LEU A 224 -14.58 20.44 -17.25
CA LEU A 224 -14.73 20.39 -15.79
C LEU A 224 -16.20 20.45 -15.36
N GLN A 225 -17.00 21.34 -15.96
CA GLN A 225 -18.43 21.44 -15.67
C GLN A 225 -19.17 20.15 -16.04
N THR A 226 -18.91 19.61 -17.23
CA THR A 226 -19.51 18.36 -17.72
C THR A 226 -19.13 17.18 -16.84
N THR A 227 -17.85 17.05 -16.51
CA THR A 227 -17.35 15.96 -15.65
C THR A 227 -17.95 16.05 -14.25
N ALA A 228 -17.98 17.24 -13.65
CA ALA A 228 -18.58 17.44 -12.33
C ALA A 228 -20.08 17.09 -12.33
N LYS A 229 -20.80 17.48 -13.39
CA LYS A 229 -22.21 17.11 -13.57
C LYS A 229 -22.38 15.58 -13.67
N LEU A 230 -21.61 14.91 -14.52
CA LEU A 230 -21.65 13.46 -14.69
C LEU A 230 -21.42 12.73 -13.36
N ILE A 231 -20.41 13.14 -12.59
CA ILE A 231 -20.12 12.60 -11.27
C ILE A 231 -21.30 12.84 -10.30
N SER A 232 -21.88 14.05 -10.29
CA SER A 232 -23.02 14.38 -9.43
C SER A 232 -24.27 13.54 -9.75
N GLU A 233 -24.38 13.07 -10.99
CA GLU A 233 -25.43 12.20 -11.48
C GLU A 233 -25.09 10.71 -11.31
N GLN A 234 -24.04 10.39 -10.54
CA GLN A 234 -23.56 9.03 -10.22
C GLN A 234 -23.04 8.24 -11.43
N ASN A 235 -22.65 8.92 -12.51
CA ASN A 235 -21.95 8.27 -13.62
C ASN A 235 -20.50 7.95 -13.24
N VAL A 236 -19.97 6.89 -13.83
CA VAL A 236 -18.55 6.51 -13.73
C VAL A 236 -17.78 7.21 -14.85
N VAL A 237 -16.72 7.95 -14.52
CA VAL A 237 -15.98 8.76 -15.50
C VAL A 237 -14.49 8.40 -15.48
N GLY A 238 -14.02 7.77 -16.55
CA GLY A 238 -12.58 7.63 -16.78
C GLY A 238 -11.93 8.99 -16.96
N TRP A 239 -10.91 9.30 -16.17
CA TRP A 239 -10.23 10.58 -16.15
C TRP A 239 -8.75 10.43 -16.49
N TYR A 240 -8.37 10.96 -17.66
CA TYR A 240 -7.04 10.86 -18.25
C TYR A 240 -6.49 12.26 -18.54
N GLN A 241 -5.48 12.70 -17.79
CA GLN A 241 -4.83 14.00 -18.04
C GLN A 241 -3.35 13.99 -17.65
N GLY A 242 -2.56 14.87 -18.27
CA GLY A 242 -1.18 15.16 -17.85
C GLY A 242 -0.26 13.94 -17.74
N LYS A 243 0.79 14.10 -16.92
CA LYS A 243 1.79 13.07 -16.64
C LYS A 243 1.23 12.00 -15.71
N ILE A 244 1.50 10.73 -16.02
CA ILE A 244 1.09 9.59 -15.18
C ILE A 244 1.67 9.73 -13.76
N GLU A 245 0.86 9.46 -12.74
CA GLU A 245 1.34 9.32 -11.36
C GLU A 245 2.19 8.05 -11.19
N TRP A 246 3.27 8.14 -10.41
CA TRP A 246 4.05 6.94 -10.03
C TRP A 246 3.59 6.38 -8.68
N GLY A 247 3.70 5.06 -8.55
CA GLY A 247 3.18 4.32 -7.40
C GLY A 247 1.82 3.66 -7.71
N PRO A 248 1.24 2.93 -6.74
CA PRO A 248 0.10 2.06 -6.99
C PRO A 248 -1.27 2.75 -6.89
N ARG A 249 -1.31 4.07 -6.67
CA ARG A 249 -2.56 4.82 -6.45
C ARG A 249 -2.78 5.80 -7.59
N ALA A 250 -3.99 5.80 -8.13
CA ALA A 250 -4.49 6.89 -8.97
C ALA A 250 -4.66 8.15 -8.13
N LEU A 251 -4.17 9.30 -8.61
CA LEU A 251 -4.15 10.58 -7.91
C LEU A 251 -4.75 11.70 -8.77
N GLY A 252 -5.57 11.35 -9.76
CA GLY A 252 -6.31 12.31 -10.58
C GLY A 252 -5.73 12.54 -11.97
N ASN A 253 -4.70 11.80 -12.40
CA ASN A 253 -4.24 11.82 -13.79
C ASN A 253 -4.61 10.53 -14.55
N ARG A 254 -4.76 9.40 -13.86
CA ARG A 254 -5.28 8.12 -14.39
C ARG A 254 -6.30 7.54 -13.42
N SER A 255 -7.50 8.10 -13.39
CA SER A 255 -8.54 7.79 -12.40
C SER A 255 -9.86 7.33 -13.04
N ILE A 256 -10.75 6.79 -12.21
CA ILE A 256 -12.14 6.42 -12.52
C ILE A 256 -13.03 7.04 -11.45
#